data_AF-A0AAU9PP22-F1
#
_entry.id   AF-A0AAU9PP22-F1
#
_cell.length_a   1.000
_cell.length_b   1.000
_cell.length_c   1.000
_cell.angle_alpha   90.00
_cell.angle_beta   90.00
_cell.angle_gamma   90.00
#
_symmetry.space_group_name_H-M   'P 1'
#
loop_
_entity.id
_entity.type
_entity.pdbx_description
1 polymer ?
#
loop_
_entity_poly.entity_id
_entity_poly.type
_entity_poly.pdbx_seq_one_letter_code
_entity_poly.pdbx_strand_id
1 'polypeptide(L)'
;MPSRSSQDHSWSPNYNRHMAENVSNGVTNEDLTINLLHTQLEVSLVREEITNDLHELRRILTREMDALNHEVDDVRAGQLDLSNMVADLKNHLCSMQASYVNFVLGKKKSNKVKWVFRVFVVAVMGVLIYRLYK
;
A
#
# COMPACT_ATOMS: atom_id res chain seq x y z
N MET A 1 1.83 -92.17 -49.76
CA MET A 1 2.40 -91.09 -50.60
C MET A 1 2.51 -91.64 -52.01
N PRO A 2 2.12 -90.93 -53.09
CA PRO A 2 1.49 -89.59 -53.14
C PRO A 2 0.02 -89.64 -52.61
N SER A 3 -1.00 -88.82 -52.92
CA SER A 3 -1.29 -87.85 -53.99
C SER A 3 -2.13 -86.65 -53.49
N ARG A 4 -2.69 -85.81 -54.39
CA ARG A 4 -3.25 -84.48 -54.07
C ARG A 4 -4.42 -84.09 -54.99
N SER A 5 -5.50 -83.54 -54.43
CA SER A 5 -6.55 -82.70 -55.05
C SER A 5 -7.20 -81.88 -53.91
N SER A 6 -7.30 -80.53 -53.97
CA SER A 6 -8.24 -79.73 -54.78
C SER A 6 -9.70 -80.03 -54.35
N GLN A 7 -10.22 -79.34 -53.32
CA GLN A 7 -10.78 -77.97 -53.32
C GLN A 7 -12.24 -77.95 -53.79
N ASP A 8 -13.18 -77.60 -52.89
CA ASP A 8 -14.23 -76.62 -53.18
C ASP A 8 -14.99 -76.14 -51.93
N HIS A 9 -15.88 -75.15 -52.10
CA HIS A 9 -16.41 -74.30 -51.03
C HIS A 9 -17.83 -74.67 -50.58
N SER A 10 -18.14 -74.50 -49.28
CA SER A 10 -19.51 -74.29 -48.80
C SER A 10 -19.53 -73.48 -47.49
N TRP A 11 -20.04 -72.25 -47.55
CA TRP A 11 -20.37 -71.42 -46.39
C TRP A 11 -21.89 -71.46 -46.18
N SER A 12 -22.35 -71.75 -44.95
CA SER A 12 -23.77 -71.69 -44.59
C SER A 12 -24.03 -70.50 -43.64
N PRO A 13 -24.68 -69.42 -44.11
CA PRO A 13 -24.77 -68.17 -43.36
C PRO A 13 -25.99 -68.11 -42.44
N ASN A 14 -25.83 -68.38 -41.14
CA ASN A 14 -26.91 -68.18 -40.16
C ASN A 14 -26.44 -67.72 -38.77
N TYR A 15 -25.59 -66.69 -38.72
CA TYR A 15 -25.17 -66.01 -37.47
C TYR A 15 -25.55 -64.51 -37.41
N ASN A 16 -26.26 -63.98 -38.43
CA ASN A 16 -26.49 -62.53 -38.59
C ASN A 16 -27.79 -61.99 -37.94
N ARG A 17 -28.50 -62.75 -37.10
CA ARG A 17 -29.82 -62.34 -36.56
C ARG A 17 -29.84 -61.94 -35.07
N HIS A 18 -28.76 -62.11 -34.31
CA HIS A 18 -28.74 -61.84 -32.86
C HIS A 18 -27.98 -60.58 -32.41
N MET A 19 -27.46 -59.76 -33.33
CA MET A 19 -26.77 -58.50 -33.02
C MET A 19 -27.58 -57.24 -33.40
N ALA A 20 -28.88 -57.40 -33.71
CA ALA A 20 -29.76 -56.31 -34.16
C ALA A 20 -30.63 -55.69 -33.05
N GLU A 21 -30.70 -56.31 -31.86
CA GLU A 21 -31.60 -55.90 -30.77
C GLU A 21 -30.87 -55.29 -29.56
N ASN A 22 -29.59 -54.92 -29.73
CA ASN A 22 -28.90 -54.05 -28.77
C ASN A 22 -29.40 -52.60 -28.97
N VAL A 23 -30.54 -52.33 -28.34
CA VAL A 23 -31.28 -51.06 -28.27
C VAL A 23 -30.41 -49.83 -28.57
N SER A 24 -30.62 -49.24 -29.76
CA SER A 24 -30.12 -47.90 -30.05
C SER A 24 -30.88 -46.91 -29.15
N ASN A 25 -30.17 -46.26 -28.24
CA ASN A 25 -30.72 -45.20 -27.38
C ASN A 25 -30.93 -43.86 -28.15
N GLY A 26 -31.21 -43.92 -29.46
CA GLY A 26 -31.46 -42.77 -30.34
C GLY A 26 -30.23 -41.92 -30.68
N VAL A 27 -29.29 -41.77 -29.75
CA VAL A 27 -28.06 -40.98 -29.91
C VAL A 27 -27.14 -41.62 -30.96
N THR A 28 -26.89 -40.88 -32.03
CA THR A 28 -25.88 -41.23 -33.03
C THR A 28 -24.49 -40.76 -32.59
N ASN A 29 -23.44 -41.26 -33.25
CA ASN A 29 -22.09 -40.72 -33.07
C ASN A 29 -22.00 -39.25 -33.52
N GLU A 30 -22.89 -38.80 -34.41
CA GLU A 30 -22.96 -37.43 -34.89
C GLU A 30 -23.50 -36.51 -33.79
N ASP A 31 -24.60 -36.90 -33.11
CA ASP A 31 -25.15 -36.18 -31.94
C ASP A 31 -24.10 -36.05 -30.82
N LEU A 32 -23.37 -37.13 -30.52
CA LEU A 32 -22.31 -37.11 -29.51
C LEU A 32 -21.15 -36.17 -29.91
N THR A 33 -20.82 -36.10 -31.20
CA THR A 33 -19.80 -35.19 -31.72
C THR A 33 -20.27 -33.73 -31.67
N ILE A 34 -21.53 -33.45 -32.01
CA ILE A 34 -22.16 -32.13 -31.93
C ILE A 34 -22.19 -31.62 -30.49
N ASN A 35 -22.63 -32.45 -29.54
CA ASN A 35 -22.68 -32.11 -28.12
C ASN A 35 -21.28 -31.84 -27.54
N LEU A 36 -20.27 -32.59 -27.96
CA LEU A 36 -18.87 -32.35 -27.57
C LEU A 36 -18.36 -31.00 -28.09
N LEU A 37 -18.63 -30.66 -29.36
CA LEU A 37 -18.26 -29.38 -29.96
C LEU A 37 -19.00 -28.20 -29.29
N HIS A 38 -20.28 -28.36 -28.97
CA HIS A 38 -21.06 -27.36 -28.22
C HIS A 38 -20.43 -27.09 -26.85
N THR A 39 -20.14 -28.15 -26.09
CA THR A 39 -19.52 -28.06 -24.76
C THR A 39 -18.13 -27.40 -24.83
N GLN A 40 -17.34 -27.70 -25.87
CA GLN A 40 -16.04 -27.07 -26.09
C GLN A 40 -16.14 -25.57 -26.41
N LEU A 41 -17.17 -25.14 -27.14
CA LEU A 41 -17.43 -23.72 -27.40
C LEU A 41 -17.86 -22.99 -26.13
N GLU A 42 -18.80 -23.54 -25.36
CA GLU A 42 -19.25 -22.97 -24.08
C GLU A 42 -18.09 -22.82 -23.08
N VAL A 43 -17.28 -23.88 -22.91
CA VAL A 43 -16.09 -23.84 -22.04
C VAL A 43 -15.05 -22.82 -22.54
N SER A 44 -14.94 -22.60 -23.85
CA SER A 44 -14.03 -21.60 -24.42
C SER A 44 -14.52 -20.17 -24.15
N LEU A 45 -15.82 -19.90 -24.32
CA LEU A 45 -16.44 -18.60 -24.06
C LEU A 45 -16.35 -18.23 -22.57
N VAL A 46 -16.72 -19.14 -21.67
CA VAL A 46 -16.62 -18.93 -20.21
C VAL A 46 -15.17 -18.71 -19.78
N ARG A 47 -14.20 -19.37 -20.42
CA ARG A 47 -12.78 -19.16 -20.15
C ARG A 47 -12.28 -17.79 -20.64
N GLU A 48 -12.81 -17.29 -21.76
CA GLU A 48 -12.50 -15.94 -22.25
C GLU A 48 -13.09 -14.86 -21.34
N GLU A 49 -14.34 -15.01 -20.93
CA GLU A 49 -15.04 -14.15 -19.96
C GLU A 49 -14.26 -14.05 -18.64
N ILE A 50 -13.93 -15.20 -18.01
CA ILE A 50 -13.10 -15.24 -16.78
C ILE A 50 -11.72 -14.59 -17.00
N THR A 51 -11.14 -14.70 -18.19
CA THR A 51 -9.83 -14.09 -18.51
C THR A 51 -9.94 -12.57 -18.61
N ASN A 52 -11.04 -12.06 -19.17
CA ASN A 52 -11.32 -10.63 -19.26
C ASN A 52 -11.62 -10.03 -17.88
N ASP A 53 -12.46 -10.68 -17.08
CA ASP A 53 -12.76 -10.29 -15.69
C ASP A 53 -11.50 -10.20 -14.83
N LEU A 54 -10.62 -11.21 -14.90
CA LEU A 54 -9.34 -11.19 -14.21
C LEU A 54 -8.40 -10.07 -14.70
N HIS A 55 -8.47 -9.71 -15.99
CA HIS A 55 -7.72 -8.57 -16.53
C HIS A 55 -8.27 -7.21 -16.09
N GLU A 56 -9.60 -7.07 -15.96
CA GLU A 56 -10.23 -5.85 -15.43
C GLU A 56 -9.99 -5.72 -13.92
N LEU A 57 -10.27 -6.77 -13.15
CA LEU A 57 -10.01 -6.80 -11.70
C LEU A 57 -8.55 -6.47 -11.38
N ARG A 58 -7.59 -7.00 -12.15
CA ARG A 58 -6.17 -6.66 -12.01
C ARG A 58 -5.90 -5.18 -12.33
N ARG A 59 -6.51 -4.60 -13.36
CA ARG A 59 -6.37 -3.17 -13.69
C ARG A 59 -6.94 -2.27 -12.61
N ILE A 60 -8.10 -2.63 -12.04
CA ILE A 60 -8.71 -1.91 -10.91
C ILE A 60 -7.78 -1.98 -9.71
N LEU A 61 -7.41 -3.18 -9.27
CA LEU A 61 -6.55 -3.37 -8.09
C LEU A 61 -5.19 -2.69 -8.22
N THR A 62 -4.60 -2.63 -9.42
CA THR A 62 -3.38 -1.84 -9.66
C THR A 62 -3.61 -0.34 -9.42
N ARG A 63 -4.70 0.24 -9.96
CA ARG A 63 -5.03 1.66 -9.75
C ARG A 63 -5.30 2.01 -8.29
N GLU A 64 -6.05 1.16 -7.58
CA GLU A 64 -6.33 1.34 -6.15
C GLU A 64 -5.04 1.27 -5.31
N MET A 65 -4.13 0.35 -5.66
CA MET A 65 -2.82 0.23 -5.00
C MET A 65 -1.92 1.44 -5.29
N ASP A 66 -1.90 1.95 -6.53
CA ASP A 66 -1.15 3.16 -6.90
C ASP A 66 -1.70 4.40 -6.18
N ALA A 67 -3.03 4.53 -6.07
CA ALA A 67 -3.68 5.61 -5.31
C ALA A 67 -3.35 5.53 -3.80
N LEU A 68 -3.42 4.33 -3.21
CA LEU A 68 -3.05 4.12 -1.80
C LEU A 68 -1.57 4.42 -1.53
N ASN A 69 -0.66 4.07 -2.45
CA ASN A 69 0.75 4.43 -2.34
C ASN A 69 0.94 5.96 -2.33
N HIS A 70 0.21 6.70 -3.18
CA HIS A 70 0.24 8.16 -3.17
C HIS A 70 -0.31 8.77 -1.86
N GLU A 71 -1.39 8.23 -1.29
CA GLU A 71 -1.89 8.67 0.02
C GLU A 71 -0.86 8.41 1.14
N VAL A 72 -0.21 7.23 1.14
CA VAL A 72 0.83 6.88 2.11
C VAL A 72 2.04 7.82 2.03
N ASP A 73 2.44 8.23 0.83
CA ASP A 73 3.56 9.16 0.66
C ASP A 73 3.21 10.63 0.96
N ASP A 74 1.96 11.07 0.74
CA ASP A 74 1.48 12.38 1.20
C ASP A 74 1.43 12.45 2.75
N VAL A 75 0.89 11.41 3.40
CA VAL A 75 0.92 11.27 4.87
C VAL A 75 2.36 11.26 5.40
N ARG A 76 3.29 10.60 4.70
CA ARG A 76 4.73 10.61 5.04
C ARG A 76 5.34 12.00 4.91
N ALA A 77 4.99 12.76 3.87
CA ALA A 77 5.45 14.14 3.67
C ALA A 77 4.91 15.07 4.76
N GLY A 78 3.61 14.98 5.07
CA GLY A 78 2.97 15.75 6.14
C GLY A 78 3.54 15.46 7.54
N GLN A 79 3.90 14.21 7.83
CA GLN A 79 4.60 13.86 9.07
C GLN A 79 6.00 14.50 9.15
N LEU A 80 6.72 14.58 8.02
CA LEU A 80 8.05 15.19 7.97
C LEU A 80 7.99 16.72 8.13
N ASP A 81 7.00 17.39 7.51
CA ASP A 81 6.77 18.82 7.71
C ASP A 81 6.38 19.15 9.17
N LEU A 82 5.44 18.39 9.74
CA LEU A 82 5.05 18.53 11.15
C LEU A 82 6.24 18.31 12.10
N SER A 83 7.12 17.36 11.80
CA SER A 83 8.36 17.13 12.56
C SER A 83 9.31 18.34 12.51
N ASN A 84 9.49 18.94 11.32
CA ASN A 84 10.28 20.16 11.16
C ASN A 84 9.67 21.35 11.91
N MET A 85 8.35 21.52 11.83
CA MET A 85 7.61 22.59 12.53
C MET A 85 7.74 22.46 14.06
N VAL A 86 7.66 21.25 14.60
CA VAL A 86 7.90 20.97 16.03
C VAL A 86 9.36 21.23 16.42
N ALA A 87 10.32 20.90 15.55
CA ALA A 87 11.73 21.17 15.79
C ALA A 87 12.04 22.67 15.82
N ASP A 88 11.50 23.45 14.88
CA ASP A 88 11.64 24.91 14.84
C ASP A 88 10.98 25.58 16.05
N LEU A 89 9.73 25.21 16.37
CA LEU A 89 9.03 25.72 17.55
C LEU A 89 9.82 25.47 18.84
N LYS A 90 10.45 24.28 18.99
CA LYS A 90 11.34 23.97 20.11
C LYS A 90 12.58 24.88 20.12
N ASN A 91 13.20 25.12 18.97
CA ASN A 91 14.36 26.00 18.84
C ASN A 91 13.99 27.47 19.20
N HIS A 92 12.83 27.94 18.74
CA HIS A 92 12.30 29.26 19.08
C HIS A 92 12.03 29.39 20.59
N LEU A 93 11.43 28.38 21.23
CA LEU A 93 11.24 28.36 22.68
C LEU A 93 12.56 28.37 23.45
N CYS A 94 13.57 27.60 23.03
CA CYS A 94 14.91 27.63 23.63
C CYS A 94 15.59 29.01 23.47
N SER A 95 15.46 29.65 22.30
CA SER A 95 15.95 31.01 22.05
C SER A 95 15.26 32.05 22.94
N MET A 96 13.93 31.98 23.05
CA MET A 96 13.12 32.83 23.93
C MET A 96 13.48 32.64 25.41
N GLN A 97 13.73 31.40 25.85
CA GLN A 97 14.19 31.09 27.21
C GLN A 97 15.56 31.71 27.49
N ALA A 98 16.53 31.58 26.56
CA ALA A 98 17.85 32.19 26.70
C ALA A 98 17.77 33.73 26.75
N SER A 99 16.94 34.33 25.90
CA SER A 99 16.66 35.77 25.89
C SER A 99 16.03 36.24 27.22
N TYR A 100 15.04 35.52 27.73
CA TYR A 100 14.41 35.83 29.03
C TYR A 100 15.39 35.73 30.20
N VAL A 101 16.23 34.69 30.25
CA VAL A 101 17.28 34.54 31.26
C VAL A 101 18.27 35.71 31.20
N ASN A 102 18.72 36.09 30.01
CA ASN A 102 19.59 37.27 29.81
C ASN A 102 18.91 38.57 30.26
N PHE A 103 17.63 38.78 29.96
CA PHE A 103 16.87 39.95 30.42
C PHE A 103 16.76 40.01 31.94
N VAL A 104 16.44 38.89 32.60
CA VAL A 104 16.32 38.80 34.06
C VAL A 104 17.67 39.03 34.75
N LEU A 105 18.77 38.44 34.27
CA LEU A 105 20.12 38.70 34.79
C LEU A 105 20.55 40.15 34.55
N GLY A 106 20.28 40.70 33.36
CA GLY A 106 20.57 42.10 33.02
C GLY A 106 19.84 43.09 33.93
N LYS A 107 18.55 42.86 34.19
CA LYS A 107 17.74 43.64 35.13
C LYS A 107 18.27 43.55 36.57
N LYS A 108 18.67 42.35 37.03
CA LYS A 108 19.30 42.13 38.35
C LYS A 108 20.65 42.86 38.45
N LYS A 109 21.49 42.83 37.41
CA LYS A 109 22.78 43.54 37.34
C LYS A 109 22.57 45.06 37.37
N SER A 110 21.64 45.59 36.57
CA SER A 110 21.29 47.02 36.54
C SER A 110 20.80 47.53 37.90
N ASN A 111 19.91 46.78 38.57
CA ASN A 111 19.42 47.15 39.90
C ASN A 111 20.56 47.17 40.96
N LYS A 112 21.49 46.21 40.92
CA LYS A 112 22.65 46.22 41.83
C LYS A 112 23.54 47.45 41.62
N VAL A 113 23.82 47.83 40.36
CA VAL A 113 24.59 49.04 40.04
C VAL A 113 23.86 50.31 40.50
N LYS A 114 22.55 50.43 40.26
CA LYS A 114 21.74 51.57 40.73
C LYS A 114 21.74 51.71 42.25
N TRP A 115 21.73 50.60 42.99
CA TRP A 115 21.81 50.62 44.45
C TRP A 115 23.18 51.11 44.95
N VAL A 116 24.28 50.57 44.41
CA VAL A 116 25.64 51.01 44.76
C VAL A 116 25.84 52.50 44.44
N PHE A 117 25.36 52.97 43.29
CA PHE A 117 25.45 54.38 42.92
C PHE A 117 24.68 55.30 43.88
N ARG A 118 23.48 54.91 44.33
CA ARG A 118 22.73 55.65 45.35
C ARG A 118 23.50 55.76 46.68
N VAL A 119 24.07 54.64 47.16
CA VAL A 119 24.87 54.64 48.40
C VAL A 119 26.10 55.55 48.27
N PHE A 120 26.79 55.50 47.11
CA PHE A 120 27.94 56.36 46.83
C PHE A 120 27.58 57.85 46.82
N VAL A 121 26.49 58.25 46.14
CA VAL A 121 26.03 59.65 46.12
C VAL A 121 25.68 60.15 47.53
N VAL A 122 24.98 59.35 48.34
CA VAL A 122 24.65 59.72 49.73
C VAL A 122 25.92 59.90 50.57
N ALA A 123 26.91 59.01 50.44
CA ALA A 123 28.18 59.12 51.15
C ALA A 123 28.98 60.36 50.75
N VAL A 124 29.09 60.64 49.45
CA VAL A 124 29.81 61.82 48.92
C VAL A 124 29.14 63.12 49.37
N MET A 125 27.81 63.21 49.30
CA MET A 125 27.07 64.39 49.78
C MET A 125 27.21 64.57 51.30
N GLY A 126 27.19 63.48 52.07
CA GLY A 126 27.42 63.52 53.52
C GLY A 126 28.81 64.06 53.89
N VAL A 127 29.86 63.62 53.19
CA VAL A 127 31.23 64.11 53.39
C VAL A 127 31.37 65.58 52.97
N LEU A 128 30.72 66.01 51.89
CA LEU A 128 30.67 67.41 51.46
C LEU A 128 29.99 68.30 52.51
N ILE A 129 28.83 67.89 53.02
CA ILE A 129 28.11 68.63 54.08
C ILE A 129 28.96 68.68 55.36
N TYR A 130 29.57 67.57 55.79
CA TYR A 130 30.47 67.56 56.93
C TYR A 130 31.71 68.47 56.76
N ARG A 131 32.17 68.68 55.52
CA ARG A 131 33.26 69.62 55.17
C ARG A 131 32.82 71.09 55.07
N LEU A 132 31.52 71.38 54.98
CA LEU A 132 30.96 72.74 54.85
C LEU A 132 30.43 73.30 56.18
N TYR A 133 30.10 72.42 57.13
CA TYR A 133 29.60 72.78 58.47
C TYR A 133 30.63 72.47 59.58
N LYS A 134 31.93 72.57 59.26
CA LYS A 134 33.06 72.33 60.17
C LYS A 134 34.21 73.29 59.86
#